data_AF-A0A1G8REH7-F1
#
_entry.id   AF-A0A1G8REH7-F1
#
_cell.length_a   1.000
_cell.length_b   1.000
_cell.length_c   1.000
_cell.angle_alpha   90.00
_cell.angle_beta   90.00
_cell.angle_gamma   90.00
#
_symmetry.space_group_name_H-M   'P 1'
#
loop_
_entity.id
_entity.type
_entity.pdbx_description
1 polymer ?
#
loop_
_entity_poly.entity_id
_entity_poly.type
_entity_poly.pdbx_seq_one_letter_code
_entity_poly.pdbx_strand_id
1 'polypeptide(L)'
;MFSEDDLKDTPPIVIGSIACGVAPIPFLLTYSAIFLMHGTVFPVDPPDVTNSRFGEAMAGVVAVVYLVAIIVSIGWFLSQRRRWFFLLGQLVSFVVAVDFLLDSSTGDPEVPLMLVITTLGAMVLGLLPTSYHWIHDWRREQDEALGKVTSRRKSRHGAVEEITPAEEPLADLSLLGSIGGSPVDPNPNA
;
A
#
# COMPACT_ATOMS: atom_id res chain seq x y z
N MET A 1 -1.96 -5.85 -7.22
CA MET A 1 -2.97 -6.84 -7.65
C MET A 1 -2.81 -8.00 -6.69
N PHE A 2 -3.80 -8.25 -5.83
CA PHE A 2 -3.78 -9.33 -4.84
C PHE A 2 -4.07 -10.65 -5.57
N SER A 3 -3.27 -11.68 -5.38
CA SER A 3 -3.57 -13.00 -5.94
C SER A 3 -4.58 -13.74 -5.04
N GLU A 4 -5.40 -14.63 -5.60
CA GLU A 4 -6.35 -15.42 -4.81
C GLU A 4 -5.65 -16.31 -3.77
N ASP A 5 -4.39 -16.65 -4.02
CA ASP A 5 -3.55 -17.44 -3.11
C ASP A 5 -3.15 -16.61 -1.87
N ASP A 6 -2.86 -15.32 -2.01
CA ASP A 6 -2.54 -14.43 -0.88
C ASP A 6 -3.70 -14.31 0.12
N LEU A 7 -4.94 -14.42 -0.36
CA LEU A 7 -6.13 -14.31 0.49
C LEU A 7 -6.33 -15.59 1.35
N LYS A 8 -5.93 -16.77 0.85
CA LYS A 8 -6.02 -18.03 1.60
C LYS A 8 -5.03 -18.09 2.76
N ASP A 9 -3.87 -17.47 2.61
CA ASP A 9 -2.84 -17.44 3.65
C ASP A 9 -3.04 -16.33 4.68
N THR A 10 -4.06 -15.49 4.49
CA THR A 10 -4.37 -14.39 5.42
C THR A 10 -5.07 -14.93 6.68
N PRO A 11 -4.55 -14.67 7.90
CA PRO A 11 -5.18 -15.14 9.13
C PRO A 11 -6.61 -14.58 9.29
N PRO A 12 -7.56 -15.37 9.82
CA PRO A 12 -8.95 -14.92 9.99
C PRO A 12 -9.08 -13.69 10.90
N ILE A 13 -8.14 -13.51 11.84
CA ILE A 13 -8.07 -12.32 12.70
C ILE A 13 -7.80 -11.04 11.90
N VAL A 14 -6.95 -11.12 10.87
CA VAL A 14 -6.64 -9.97 9.99
C VAL A 14 -7.86 -9.63 9.12
N ILE A 15 -8.51 -10.65 8.57
CA ILE A 15 -9.75 -10.50 7.78
C ILE A 15 -10.84 -9.87 8.66
N GLY A 16 -11.02 -10.38 9.88
CA GLY A 16 -11.98 -9.85 10.85
C GLY A 16 -11.68 -8.40 11.25
N SER A 17 -10.40 -8.08 11.49
CA SER A 17 -9.97 -6.70 11.79
C SER A 17 -10.33 -5.74 10.65
N ILE A 18 -10.11 -6.16 9.40
CA ILE A 18 -10.44 -5.35 8.22
C ILE A 18 -11.95 -5.24 8.05
N ALA A 19 -12.70 -6.33 8.19
CA ALA A 19 -14.16 -6.31 8.09
C ALA A 19 -14.77 -5.32 9.09
N CYS A 20 -14.26 -5.31 10.33
CA CYS A 20 -14.63 -4.31 11.33
C CYS A 20 -14.19 -2.90 10.92
N GLY A 21 -12.96 -2.74 10.41
CA GLY A 21 -12.42 -1.44 10.01
C GLY A 21 -13.04 -0.82 8.75
N VAL A 22 -13.80 -1.59 7.98
CA VAL A 22 -14.58 -1.12 6.81
C VAL A 22 -15.92 -0.52 7.24
N ALA A 23 -16.42 -0.84 8.44
CA ALA A 23 -17.73 -0.37 8.91
C ALA A 23 -17.92 1.17 8.87
N PRO A 24 -16.90 2.01 9.14
CA PRO A 24 -17.04 3.47 9.02
C PRO A 24 -17.14 4.01 7.58
N ILE A 25 -16.76 3.22 6.56
CA ILE A 25 -16.65 3.70 5.17
C ILE A 25 -17.98 4.21 4.61
N PRO A 26 -19.11 3.48 4.70
CA PRO A 26 -20.39 3.95 4.17
C PRO A 26 -20.86 5.26 4.84
N PHE A 27 -20.61 5.41 6.14
CA PHE A 27 -20.96 6.61 6.89
C PHE A 27 -20.13 7.80 6.42
N LEU A 28 -18.80 7.65 6.37
CA LEU A 28 -17.92 8.71 5.88
C LEU A 28 -18.27 9.14 4.46
N LEU A 29 -18.57 8.17 3.58
CA LEU A 29 -18.99 8.46 2.22
C LEU A 29 -20.29 9.27 2.19
N THR A 30 -21.30 8.83 2.94
CA THR A 30 -22.61 9.51 3.00
C THR A 30 -22.48 10.92 3.58
N TYR A 31 -21.84 11.07 4.75
CA TYR A 31 -21.66 12.37 5.39
C TYR A 31 -20.79 13.31 4.58
N SER A 32 -19.74 12.80 3.91
CA SER A 32 -18.92 13.63 3.04
C SER A 32 -19.72 14.20 1.85
N ALA A 33 -20.60 13.40 1.26
CA ALA A 33 -21.47 13.83 0.17
C ALA A 33 -22.52 14.85 0.65
N ILE A 34 -23.16 14.59 1.79
CA ILE A 34 -24.15 15.51 2.38
C ILE A 34 -23.51 16.86 2.71
N PHE A 35 -22.39 16.88 3.44
CA PHE A 35 -21.74 18.13 3.83
C PHE A 35 -21.17 18.92 2.64
N LEU A 36 -20.67 18.22 1.61
CA LEU A 36 -20.29 18.90 0.37
C LEU A 36 -21.50 19.51 -0.34
N MET A 37 -22.62 18.78 -0.42
CA MET A 37 -23.84 19.30 -1.03
C MET A 37 -24.43 20.47 -0.25
N HIS A 38 -24.50 20.39 1.08
CA HIS A 38 -24.98 21.48 1.95
C HIS A 38 -24.05 22.70 1.85
N GLY A 39 -22.73 22.50 1.83
CA GLY A 39 -21.79 23.61 1.73
C GLY A 39 -21.74 24.29 0.35
N THR A 40 -22.22 23.65 -0.72
CA THR A 40 -22.02 24.14 -2.11
C THR A 40 -23.27 24.27 -2.97
N VAL A 41 -24.10 23.23 -3.07
CA VAL A 41 -25.21 23.16 -4.05
C VAL A 41 -26.55 23.51 -3.41
N PHE A 42 -26.82 22.97 -2.22
CA PHE A 42 -28.10 23.09 -1.52
C PHE A 42 -27.86 23.57 -0.08
N PRO A 43 -27.55 24.87 0.13
CA PRO A 43 -27.27 25.38 1.45
C PRO A 43 -28.46 25.24 2.40
N VAL A 44 -28.21 24.59 3.53
CA VAL A 44 -29.16 24.45 4.63
C VAL A 44 -28.90 25.56 5.65
N ASP A 45 -29.97 26.23 6.09
CA ASP A 45 -29.93 27.24 7.15
C ASP A 45 -30.92 26.82 8.27
N PRO A 46 -30.47 26.67 9.53
CA PRO A 46 -29.08 26.80 9.99
C PRO A 46 -28.21 25.60 9.56
N PRO A 47 -26.90 25.80 9.33
CA PRO A 47 -25.97 24.73 9.03
C PRO A 47 -25.86 23.72 10.20
N ASP A 48 -25.78 22.43 9.87
CA ASP A 48 -26.02 21.29 10.77
C ASP A 48 -24.86 21.04 11.75
N VAL A 49 -23.62 21.20 11.29
CA VAL A 49 -22.42 20.85 12.08
C VAL A 49 -21.49 22.04 12.33
N THR A 50 -21.55 23.05 11.48
CA THR A 50 -20.68 24.22 11.59
C THR A 50 -21.51 25.49 11.54
N ASN A 51 -21.03 26.59 12.14
CA ASN A 51 -21.76 27.86 12.12
C ASN A 51 -21.78 28.56 10.74
N SER A 52 -21.30 27.92 9.67
CA SER A 52 -21.16 28.55 8.36
C SER A 52 -21.17 27.55 7.21
N ARG A 53 -21.71 27.95 6.05
CA ARG A 53 -21.72 27.13 4.82
C ARG A 53 -20.33 26.67 4.37
N PHE A 54 -19.31 27.52 4.52
CA PHE A 54 -17.93 27.17 4.20
C PHE A 54 -17.37 26.10 5.15
N GLY A 55 -17.76 26.16 6.43
CA GLY A 55 -17.40 25.14 7.42
C GLY A 55 -17.94 23.76 7.05
N GLU A 56 -19.17 23.67 6.56
CA GLU A 56 -19.76 22.40 6.11
C GLU A 56 -19.04 21.84 4.90
N ALA A 57 -18.75 22.68 3.89
CA ALA A 57 -17.98 22.25 2.73
C ALA A 57 -16.60 21.69 3.13
N MET A 58 -15.91 22.36 4.06
CA MET A 58 -14.62 21.89 4.58
C MET A 58 -14.75 20.61 5.41
N ALA A 59 -15.80 20.46 6.22
CA ALA A 59 -16.08 19.21 6.93
C ALA A 59 -16.27 18.05 5.95
N GLY A 60 -16.99 18.27 4.85
CA GLY A 60 -17.13 17.29 3.77
C GLY A 60 -15.79 16.92 3.13
N VAL A 61 -14.94 17.89 2.80
CA VAL A 61 -13.59 17.64 2.26
C VAL A 61 -12.72 16.85 3.24
N VAL A 62 -12.73 17.21 4.53
CA VAL A 62 -12.00 16.48 5.57
C VAL A 62 -12.48 15.04 5.66
N ALA A 63 -13.79 14.80 5.61
CA ALA A 63 -14.35 13.45 5.58
C ALA A 63 -13.90 12.66 4.34
N VAL A 64 -13.85 13.27 3.15
CA VAL A 64 -13.30 12.61 1.94
C VAL A 64 -11.82 12.26 2.11
N VAL A 65 -11.01 13.19 2.61
CA VAL A 65 -9.57 12.95 2.84
C VAL A 65 -9.38 11.80 3.84
N TYR A 66 -10.18 11.78 4.90
CA TYR A 66 -10.14 10.72 5.90
C TYR A 66 -10.60 9.38 5.34
N LEU A 67 -11.66 9.35 4.52
CA LEU A 67 -12.11 8.15 3.80
C LEU A 67 -10.98 7.57 2.93
N VAL A 68 -10.31 8.40 2.13
CA VAL A 68 -9.17 7.97 1.30
C VAL A 68 -8.02 7.46 2.19
N ALA A 69 -7.72 8.14 3.29
CA ALA A 69 -6.69 7.71 4.22
C ALA A 69 -7.01 6.32 4.83
N ILE A 70 -8.27 6.05 5.20
CA ILE A 70 -8.70 4.74 5.69
C ILE A 70 -8.51 3.68 4.61
N ILE A 71 -8.98 3.90 3.38
CA ILE A 71 -8.85 2.94 2.28
C ILE A 71 -7.37 2.61 2.00
N VAL A 72 -6.51 3.64 1.93
CA VAL A 72 -5.07 3.46 1.75
C VAL A 72 -4.45 2.71 2.93
N SER A 73 -4.87 3.02 4.15
CA SER A 73 -4.37 2.33 5.36
C SER A 73 -4.75 0.85 5.37
N ILE A 74 -5.96 0.50 4.93
CA ILE A 74 -6.41 -0.90 4.78
C ILE A 74 -5.56 -1.59 3.72
N GLY A 75 -5.33 -0.95 2.57
CA GLY A 75 -4.45 -1.48 1.53
C GLY A 75 -3.02 -1.71 2.03
N TRP A 76 -2.48 -0.82 2.85
CA TRP A 76 -1.16 -0.98 3.47
C TRP A 76 -1.12 -2.06 4.56
N PHE A 77 -2.21 -2.25 5.29
CA PHE A 77 -2.33 -3.32 6.27
C PHE A 77 -2.39 -4.69 5.58
N LEU A 78 -3.21 -4.80 4.52
CA LEU A 78 -3.26 -5.97 3.64
C LEU A 78 -1.92 -6.27 2.97
N SER A 79 -1.21 -5.23 2.53
CA SER A 79 0.13 -5.39 1.92
C SER A 79 1.25 -5.68 2.92
N GLN A 80 0.92 -5.96 4.20
CA GLN A 80 1.87 -6.23 5.29
C GLN A 80 2.95 -5.15 5.50
N ARG A 81 2.79 -3.97 4.89
CA ARG A 81 3.81 -2.92 4.91
C ARG A 81 3.85 -2.22 6.26
N ARG A 82 2.69 -1.71 6.70
CA ARG A 82 2.57 -0.85 7.90
C ARG A 82 1.17 -0.94 8.51
N ARG A 83 1.04 -1.63 9.65
CA ARG A 83 -0.21 -1.73 10.42
C ARG A 83 -0.60 -0.49 11.20
N TRP A 84 0.38 0.32 11.59
CA TRP A 84 0.15 1.42 12.54
C TRP A 84 -0.76 2.50 11.96
N PHE A 85 -0.77 2.70 10.64
CA PHE A 85 -1.69 3.64 10.00
C PHE A 85 -3.14 3.19 10.09
N PHE A 86 -3.39 1.89 9.93
CA PHE A 86 -4.73 1.32 10.12
C PHE A 86 -5.18 1.49 11.58
N LEU A 87 -4.34 1.10 12.54
CA LEU A 87 -4.66 1.24 13.96
C LEU A 87 -4.88 2.71 14.38
N LEU A 88 -4.06 3.63 13.89
CA LEU A 88 -4.21 5.06 14.14
C LEU A 88 -5.52 5.58 13.53
N GLY A 89 -5.86 5.15 12.32
CA GLY A 89 -7.13 5.46 11.68
C GLY A 89 -8.30 4.99 12.54
N GLN A 90 -8.30 3.72 12.97
CA GLN A 90 -9.36 3.18 13.82
C GLN A 90 -9.45 3.87 15.18
N LEU A 91 -8.31 4.26 15.77
CA LEU A 91 -8.29 5.03 17.02
C LEU A 91 -8.95 6.41 16.84
N VAL A 92 -8.65 7.12 15.76
CA VAL A 92 -9.28 8.40 15.46
C VAL A 92 -10.79 8.22 15.26
N SER A 93 -11.21 7.20 14.50
CA SER A 93 -12.63 6.88 14.31
C SER A 93 -13.32 6.55 15.64
N PHE A 94 -12.65 5.80 16.52
CA PHE A 94 -13.16 5.45 17.84
C PHE A 94 -13.37 6.70 18.71
N VAL A 95 -12.39 7.60 18.77
CA VAL A 95 -12.50 8.83 19.56
C VAL A 95 -13.66 9.69 19.07
N VAL A 96 -13.79 9.87 17.75
CA VAL A 96 -14.89 10.63 17.14
C VAL A 96 -16.25 9.96 17.40
N ALA A 97 -16.32 8.63 17.29
CA ALA A 97 -17.56 7.89 17.55
C ALA A 97 -17.99 7.98 19.02
N VAL A 98 -17.03 7.96 19.96
CA VAL A 98 -17.30 8.17 21.39
C VAL A 98 -17.79 9.60 21.64
N ASP A 99 -17.18 10.60 20.99
CA ASP A 99 -17.61 11.99 21.10
C ASP A 99 -19.08 12.17 20.66
N PHE A 100 -19.43 11.63 19.48
CA PHE A 100 -20.83 11.63 19.02
C PHE A 100 -21.78 10.82 19.89
N LEU A 101 -21.31 9.76 20.55
CA LEU A 101 -22.14 8.97 21.46
C LEU A 101 -22.43 9.70 22.77
N LEU A 102 -21.49 10.55 23.23
CA LEU A 102 -21.64 11.34 24.45
C LEU A 102 -22.38 12.66 24.20
N ASP A 103 -22.38 13.17 22.98
CA ASP A 103 -23.10 14.37 22.60
C ASP A 103 -24.60 14.09 22.44
N SER A 104 -25.35 14.43 23.49
CA SER A 104 -26.83 14.31 23.56
C SER A 104 -27.60 15.13 22.53
N SER A 105 -26.94 16.03 21.79
CA SER A 105 -27.56 16.81 20.71
C SER A 105 -27.58 16.09 19.36
N THR A 106 -26.86 14.96 19.25
CA THR A 106 -26.60 14.25 17.99
C THR A 106 -27.53 13.05 17.81
N GLY A 107 -28.75 13.26 17.32
CA GLY A 107 -29.63 12.21 16.77
C GLY A 107 -29.76 10.91 17.58
N ASP A 108 -30.03 9.79 16.89
CA ASP A 108 -30.17 8.47 17.51
C ASP A 108 -28.78 7.83 17.81
N PRO A 109 -28.59 7.23 19.00
CA PRO A 109 -27.28 6.74 19.46
C PRO A 109 -26.82 5.44 18.77
N GLU A 110 -27.68 4.81 17.96
CA GLU A 110 -27.42 3.51 17.33
C GLU A 110 -26.20 3.56 16.39
N VAL A 111 -26.07 4.62 15.60
CA VAL A 111 -24.98 4.77 14.63
C VAL A 111 -23.63 5.01 15.34
N PRO A 112 -23.49 5.98 16.26
CA PRO A 112 -22.27 6.15 17.04
C PRO A 112 -21.89 4.87 17.81
N LEU A 113 -22.85 4.17 18.41
CA LEU A 113 -22.60 2.93 19.14
C LEU A 113 -22.02 1.83 18.23
N MET A 114 -22.59 1.63 17.04
CA MET A 114 -22.08 0.65 16.06
C MET A 114 -20.66 1.01 15.61
N LEU A 115 -20.38 2.30 15.41
CA LEU A 115 -19.03 2.76 15.07
C LEU A 115 -18.05 2.46 16.19
N VAL A 116 -18.39 2.77 17.45
CA VAL A 116 -17.55 2.45 18.62
C VAL A 116 -17.23 0.95 18.68
N ILE A 117 -18.23 0.08 18.54
CA ILE A 117 -18.05 -1.38 18.61
C ILE A 117 -17.14 -1.86 17.47
N THR A 118 -17.39 -1.40 16.25
CA THR A 118 -16.65 -1.87 15.08
C THR A 118 -15.22 -1.34 15.05
N THR A 119 -14.97 -0.08 15.38
CA THR A 119 -13.60 0.47 15.45
C THR A 119 -12.81 -0.14 16.60
N LEU A 120 -13.45 -0.39 17.75
CA LEU A 120 -12.82 -1.10 18.86
C LEU A 120 -12.49 -2.54 18.49
N GLY A 121 -13.42 -3.25 17.84
CA GLY A 121 -13.19 -4.60 17.32
C GLY A 121 -12.03 -4.66 16.32
N ALA A 122 -11.97 -3.70 15.40
CA ALA A 122 -10.88 -3.56 14.45
C ALA A 122 -9.52 -3.38 15.14
N MET A 123 -9.45 -2.53 16.16
CA MET A 123 -8.25 -2.31 16.96
C MET A 123 -7.83 -3.55 17.76
N VAL A 124 -8.76 -4.17 18.50
CA VAL A 124 -8.47 -5.36 19.30
C VAL A 124 -7.95 -6.48 18.41
N LEU A 125 -8.63 -6.75 17.29
CA LEU A 125 -8.20 -7.77 16.34
C LEU A 125 -6.86 -7.41 15.67
N GLY A 126 -6.66 -6.14 15.36
CA GLY A 126 -5.41 -5.64 14.76
C GLY A 126 -4.20 -5.68 15.70
N LEU A 127 -4.43 -5.59 17.02
CA LEU A 127 -3.40 -5.62 18.07
C LEU A 127 -3.04 -7.03 18.55
N LEU A 128 -3.83 -8.06 18.20
CA LEU A 128 -3.57 -9.43 18.63
C LEU A 128 -2.18 -9.93 18.16
N PRO A 129 -1.52 -10.80 18.94
CA PRO A 129 -0.20 -11.35 18.59
C PRO A 129 -0.17 -12.03 17.22
N THR A 130 -1.27 -12.68 16.83
CA THR A 130 -1.40 -13.33 15.52
C THR A 130 -1.28 -12.34 14.36
N SER A 131 -1.86 -11.14 14.52
CA SER A 131 -1.70 -10.03 13.56
C SER A 131 -0.24 -9.52 13.54
N TYR A 132 0.45 -9.53 14.69
CA TYR A 132 1.86 -9.16 14.78
C TYR A 132 2.76 -10.16 14.02
N HIS A 133 2.60 -11.45 14.28
CA HIS A 133 3.41 -12.51 13.67
C HIS A 133 3.27 -12.51 12.16
N TRP A 134 2.05 -12.36 11.64
CA TRP A 134 1.78 -12.30 10.20
C TRP A 134 2.60 -11.22 9.45
N ILE A 135 2.78 -10.03 10.04
CA ILE A 135 3.58 -8.96 9.43
C ILE A 135 5.08 -9.20 9.59
N HIS A 136 5.49 -9.76 10.73
CA HIS A 136 6.90 -9.96 11.03
C HIS A 136 7.51 -11.13 10.24
N ASP A 137 6.74 -12.20 10.03
CA ASP A 137 7.18 -13.37 9.27
C ASP A 137 7.43 -13.02 7.80
N TRP A 138 6.55 -12.22 7.19
CA TRP A 138 6.76 -11.72 5.83
C TRP A 138 8.02 -10.84 5.69
N ARG A 139 8.27 -9.96 6.67
CA ARG A 139 9.48 -9.11 6.64
C ARG A 139 10.75 -9.96 6.67
N ARG A 140 10.75 -11.04 7.46
CA ARG A 140 11.86 -11.98 7.53
C ARG A 140 12.08 -12.72 6.20
N GLU A 141 11.02 -13.15 5.54
CA GLU A 141 11.10 -13.78 4.21
C GLU A 141 11.68 -12.83 3.15
N GLN A 142 11.29 -11.55 3.18
CA GLN A 142 11.87 -10.53 2.29
C GLN A 142 13.36 -10.32 2.54
N ASP A 143 13.77 -10.21 3.80
CA ASP A 143 15.17 -10.02 4.18
C ASP A 143 16.03 -11.23 3.76
N GLU A 144 15.51 -12.46 3.92
CA GLU A 144 16.16 -13.68 3.47
C GLU A 144 16.27 -13.76 1.94
N ALA A 145 15.22 -13.36 1.21
CA ALA A 145 15.25 -13.30 -0.26
C ALA A 145 16.26 -12.27 -0.77
N LEU A 146 16.30 -11.08 -0.15
CA LEU A 146 17.27 -10.04 -0.48
C LEU A 146 18.71 -10.48 -0.18
N GLY A 147 18.91 -11.19 0.94
CA GLY A 147 20.18 -11.80 1.32
C GLY A 147 20.69 -12.83 0.30
N LYS A 148 19.80 -13.65 -0.26
CA LYS A 148 20.13 -14.64 -1.31
C LYS A 148 20.53 -13.97 -2.64
N VAL A 149 19.86 -12.89 -3.02
CA VAL A 149 20.18 -12.15 -4.26
C VAL A 149 21.53 -11.44 -4.13
N THR A 150 21.80 -10.80 -2.99
CA THR A 150 23.05 -10.10 -2.73
C THR A 150 24.25 -11.06 -2.62
N SER A 151 24.08 -12.23 -1.99
CA SER A 151 25.13 -13.26 -1.90
C SER A 151 25.46 -13.90 -3.26
N ARG A 152 24.45 -14.16 -4.10
CA ARG A 152 24.66 -14.61 -5.49
C ARG A 152 25.40 -13.57 -6.32
N ARG A 153 25.05 -12.29 -6.19
CA ARG A 153 25.74 -11.20 -6.89
C ARG A 153 27.20 -11.08 -6.44
N LYS A 154 27.47 -11.19 -5.14
CA LYS A 154 28.83 -11.14 -4.58
C LYS A 154 29.68 -12.33 -5.06
N SER A 155 29.12 -13.54 -5.07
CA SER A 155 29.83 -14.73 -5.60
C SER A 155 30.13 -14.61 -7.09
N ARG A 156 29.19 -14.05 -7.87
CA ARG A 156 29.39 -13.83 -9.30
C ARG A 156 30.42 -12.73 -9.61
N HIS A 157 30.59 -11.74 -8.74
CA HIS A 157 31.62 -10.72 -8.92
C HIS A 157 33.01 -11.21 -8.49
N GLY A 158 33.11 -11.96 -7.38
CA GLY A 158 34.36 -12.59 -6.96
C GLY A 158 34.90 -13.60 -7.98
N ALA A 159 34.02 -14.37 -8.63
CA ALA A 159 34.41 -15.31 -9.69
C ALA A 159 34.88 -14.63 -10.99
N VAL A 160 34.59 -13.34 -11.20
CA VAL A 160 35.05 -12.58 -12.38
C VAL A 160 36.42 -11.93 -12.12
N GLU A 161 36.77 -11.66 -10.86
CA GLU A 161 38.09 -11.13 -10.48
C GLU A 161 39.19 -12.22 -10.43
N GLU A 162 38.82 -13.50 -10.34
CA GLU A 162 39.78 -14.62 -10.28
C GLU A 162 40.13 -15.21 -11.67
N ILE A 163 39.65 -14.61 -12.76
CA ILE A 163 40.09 -14.93 -14.14
C ILE A 163 40.99 -13.79 -14.63
N THR A 164 42.15 -13.62 -14.00
CA THR A 164 43.33 -13.09 -14.70
C THR A 164 43.94 -14.24 -15.48
N PRO A 165 43.85 -14.27 -16.83
CA PRO A 165 44.62 -15.24 -17.59
C PRO A 165 46.09 -14.89 -17.44
N ALA A 166 46.80 -15.75 -16.72
CA ALA A 166 48.24 -15.86 -16.83
C ALA A 166 48.59 -16.18 -18.30
N GLU A 167 49.48 -15.37 -18.86
CA GLU A 167 50.39 -15.67 -19.97
C GLU A 167 49.77 -16.21 -21.28
N GLU A 168 49.58 -15.31 -22.26
CA GLU A 168 49.72 -15.69 -23.67
C GLU A 168 51.20 -15.56 -24.08
N PRO A 169 51.86 -16.64 -24.57
CA PRO A 169 53.13 -16.51 -25.25
C PRO A 169 52.89 -15.93 -26.64
N LEU A 170 53.59 -14.85 -26.97
CA LEU A 170 53.66 -14.22 -28.29
C LEU A 170 53.92 -15.26 -29.39
N ALA A 171 52.86 -15.71 -30.06
CA ALA A 171 52.95 -16.49 -31.27
C ALA A 171 53.11 -15.54 -32.47
N ASP A 172 54.26 -15.68 -33.10
CA ASP A 172 54.80 -14.97 -34.25
C ASP A 172 53.85 -15.03 -35.46
N LEU A 173 53.27 -13.89 -35.84
CA LEU A 173 52.28 -13.75 -36.93
C LEU A 173 52.75 -12.79 -38.04
N SER A 174 54.05 -12.65 -38.25
CA SER A 174 54.61 -11.68 -39.21
C SER A 174 55.10 -12.26 -40.55
N LEU A 175 55.04 -13.58 -40.77
CA LEU A 175 55.75 -14.23 -41.90
C LEU A 175 54.94 -15.16 -42.83
N LEU A 176 53.62 -15.02 -42.92
CA LEU A 176 52.86 -15.74 -43.95
C LEU A 176 52.03 -14.79 -44.81
N GLY A 177 52.58 -14.53 -45.99
CA GLY A 177 52.14 -13.55 -46.96
C GLY A 177 50.77 -13.87 -47.57
N SER A 178 49.96 -12.82 -47.69
CA SER A 178 48.77 -12.81 -48.52
C SER A 178 49.16 -12.27 -49.90
N ILE A 179 49.40 -13.20 -50.81
CA ILE A 179 49.55 -13.01 -52.25
C ILE A 179 48.14 -13.00 -52.87
N GLY A 180 47.87 -12.01 -53.72
CA GLY A 180 46.83 -12.04 -54.76
C GLY A 180 45.43 -11.73 -54.24
N GLY A 181 44.78 -10.64 -54.63
CA GLY A 181 44.58 -10.25 -56.02
C GLY A 181 43.13 -10.58 -56.41
N SER A 182 42.23 -9.63 -56.13
CA SER A 182 40.80 -9.70 -56.41
C SER A 182 40.53 -9.66 -57.93
N PRO A 183 39.60 -10.47 -58.46
CA PRO A 183 38.92 -10.13 -59.70
C PRO A 183 37.55 -9.54 -59.39
N VAL A 184 37.42 -8.28 -59.81
CA VAL A 184 36.15 -7.59 -60.08
C VAL A 184 35.52 -8.24 -61.31
N ASP A 185 34.26 -8.61 -61.22
CA ASP A 185 33.38 -8.72 -62.39
C ASP A 185 32.10 -7.89 -62.13
N PRO A 186 31.77 -6.91 -62.99
CA PRO A 186 30.56 -6.14 -62.88
C PRO A 186 29.42 -6.88 -63.59
N ASN A 187 28.32 -7.15 -62.88
CA ASN A 187 27.06 -7.58 -63.50
C ASN A 187 26.35 -6.34 -64.09
N PRO A 188 26.14 -6.25 -65.40
CA PRO A 188 25.19 -5.32 -65.98
C PRO A 188 23.84 -6.03 -66.10
N ASN A 189 22.81 -5.49 -65.45
CA ASN A 189 21.39 -5.90 -65.47
C ASN A 189 20.92 -6.71 -64.24
N ALA A 190 20.47 -6.00 -63.20
CA ALA A 190 19.29 -6.32 -62.40
C ALA A 190 18.85 -5.06 -61.62
#